data_AF-A0A382DU49-F1
#
_entry.id   AF-A0A382DU49-F1
#
_cell.length_a   1.000
_cell.length_b   1.000
_cell.length_c   1.000
_cell.angle_alpha   90.00
_cell.angle_beta   90.00
_cell.angle_gamma   90.00
#
_symmetry.space_group_name_H-M   'P 1'
#
loop_
_entity.id
_entity.type
_entity.pdbx_description
1 polymer ?
#
loop_
_entity_poly.entity_id
_entity_poly.type
_entity_poly.pdbx_seq_one_letter_code
_entity_poly.pdbx_strand_id
1 'polypeptide(L)'
;VFSFGRFNPPTTGHAKLVDRIHRIAKQAKGDPMVFTSHSVDKKKNPLTHKQCVWYLRKFFAKKVGIPDVAARTIFDICGALFEQG
;
A
#
# COMPACT_ATOMS: atom_id res chain seq x y z
N VAL A 1 9.00 -1.41 -6.85
CA VAL A 1 7.83 -2.29 -7.16
C VAL A 1 6.73 -1.93 -6.18
N PHE A 2 5.49 -1.71 -6.63
CA PHE A 2 4.42 -1.29 -5.72
C PHE A 2 3.10 -2.01 -5.94
N SER A 3 2.21 -1.90 -4.96
CA SER A 3 0.80 -2.25 -5.09
C SER A 3 -0.09 -1.16 -4.48
N PHE A 4 -1.32 -1.09 -4.97
CA PHE A 4 -2.33 -0.14 -4.54
C PHE A 4 -3.63 -0.86 -4.24
N GLY A 5 -4.31 -0.47 -3.17
CA GLY A 5 -5.57 -1.11 -2.75
C GLY A 5 -6.24 -0.40 -1.57
N ARG A 6 -7.39 -0.93 -1.15
CA ARG A 6 -8.19 -0.35 -0.05
C ARG A 6 -7.70 -0.77 1.32
N PHE A 7 -7.34 -2.05 1.48
CA PHE A 7 -6.86 -2.63 2.73
C PHE A 7 -7.77 -2.30 3.94
N ASN A 8 -9.08 -2.42 3.75
CA ASN A 8 -10.11 -1.94 4.68
C ASN A 8 -11.13 -3.05 5.02
N PRO A 9 -10.89 -3.89 6.05
CA PRO A 9 -9.67 -3.95 6.88
C PRO A 9 -8.54 -4.78 6.24
N PRO A 10 -7.29 -4.65 6.71
CA PRO A 10 -6.21 -5.55 6.32
C PRO A 10 -6.49 -7.00 6.77
N THR A 11 -6.07 -7.96 5.96
CA THR A 11 -6.37 -9.40 6.16
C THR A 11 -5.15 -10.26 5.84
N THR A 12 -5.21 -11.55 6.19
CA THR A 12 -4.17 -12.53 5.86
C THR A 12 -3.95 -12.69 4.35
N GLY A 13 -4.98 -12.45 3.53
CA GLY A 13 -4.83 -12.41 2.07
C GLY A 13 -3.90 -11.29 1.61
N HIS A 14 -4.01 -10.11 2.22
CA HIS A 14 -3.12 -8.98 1.95
C HIS A 14 -1.67 -9.27 2.38
N ALA A 15 -1.46 -10.07 3.43
CA ALA A 15 -0.12 -10.49 3.84
C ALA A 15 0.60 -11.29 2.73
N LYS A 16 -0.12 -12.18 2.02
CA LYS A 16 0.44 -12.94 0.89
C LYS A 16 0.85 -12.01 -0.26
N LEU A 17 0.06 -10.96 -0.52
CA LEU A 17 0.38 -9.94 -1.52
C LEU A 17 1.66 -9.17 -1.13
N VAL A 18 1.74 -8.72 0.13
CA VAL A 18 2.92 -8.03 0.69
C VAL A 18 4.18 -8.90 0.55
N ASP A 19 4.09 -10.19 0.90
CA ASP A 19 5.21 -11.13 0.79
C ASP A 19 5.67 -11.30 -0.65
N ARG A 20 4.72 -11.36 -1.59
CA ARG A 20 5.05 -11.46 -3.01
C ARG A 20 5.73 -10.19 -3.53
N ILE A 21 5.22 -9.01 -3.16
CA ILE A 21 5.80 -7.72 -3.55
C ILE A 21 7.23 -7.61 -3.03
N HIS A 22 7.45 -7.91 -1.74
CA HIS A 22 8.78 -7.90 -1.13
C HIS A 22 9.77 -8.78 -1.89
N ARG A 23 9.34 -10.00 -2.25
CA ARG A 23 10.18 -10.94 -3.00
C ARG A 23 10.54 -10.43 -4.40
N ILE A 24 9.55 -9.92 -5.14
CA ILE A 24 9.79 -9.39 -6.50
C ILE A 24 10.68 -8.15 -6.43
N ALA A 25 10.44 -7.24 -5.47
CA ALA A 25 11.22 -6.02 -5.32
C ALA A 25 12.71 -6.32 -5.08
N LYS A 26 13.01 -7.30 -4.22
CA LYS A 26 14.39 -7.78 -4.01
C LYS A 26 15.03 -8.32 -5.30
N GLN A 27 14.29 -9.08 -6.10
CA GLN A 27 14.80 -9.60 -7.38
C GLN A 27 15.07 -8.48 -8.39
N ALA A 28 14.21 -7.46 -8.41
CA ALA A 28 14.35 -6.29 -9.25
C ALA A 28 15.32 -5.22 -8.70
N LYS A 29 15.98 -5.48 -7.55
CA LYS A 29 16.80 -4.51 -6.81
C LYS A 29 16.08 -3.16 -6.57
N GLY A 30 14.77 -3.20 -6.36
CA GLY A 30 13.95 -2.01 -6.13
C GLY A 30 13.28 -2.05 -4.76
N ASP A 31 12.71 -0.90 -4.38
CA ASP A 31 12.01 -0.79 -3.10
C ASP A 31 10.57 -1.30 -3.20
N PRO A 32 10.14 -2.18 -2.28
CA PRO A 32 8.76 -2.63 -2.21
C PRO A 32 7.88 -1.59 -1.49
N MET A 33 6.81 -1.15 -2.14
CA MET A 33 5.87 -0.18 -1.56
C MET A 33 4.42 -0.66 -1.63
N VAL A 34 3.62 -0.31 -0.62
CA VAL A 34 2.17 -0.53 -0.60
C VAL A 34 1.48 0.79 -0.32
N PHE A 35 0.65 1.20 -1.26
CA PHE A 35 -0.15 2.42 -1.18
C PHE A 35 -1.61 2.09 -0.89
N THR A 36 -2.25 2.93 -0.09
CA THR A 36 -3.66 2.78 0.26
C THR A 36 -4.52 3.81 -0.44
N SER A 37 -5.72 3.42 -0.88
CA SER A 37 -6.71 4.36 -1.42
C SER A 37 -7.38 5.16 -0.31
N HIS A 38 -7.80 6.39 -0.60
CA HIS A 38 -8.61 7.23 0.30
C HIS A 38 -10.12 6.95 0.25
N SER A 39 -10.54 5.81 -0.31
CA SER A 39 -11.96 5.44 -0.37
C SER A 39 -12.49 5.09 1.02
N VAL A 40 -13.51 5.83 1.48
CA VAL A 40 -14.16 5.63 2.78
C VAL A 40 -15.68 5.63 2.60
N ASP A 41 -16.34 4.57 3.08
CA ASP A 41 -17.80 4.47 3.13
C ASP A 41 -18.22 3.52 4.25
N LYS A 42 -19.38 3.80 4.87
CA LYS A 42 -19.81 3.10 6.10
C LYS A 42 -20.00 1.58 5.94
N LYS A 43 -20.21 1.08 4.71
CA LYS A 43 -20.61 -0.32 4.47
C LYS A 43 -19.45 -1.18 3.98
N LYS A 44 -18.67 -0.70 3.01
CA LYS A 44 -17.59 -1.44 2.36
C LYS A 44 -16.21 -0.97 2.79
N ASN A 45 -16.03 0.29 3.19
CA ASN A 45 -14.74 0.87 3.56
C ASN A 45 -14.83 1.64 4.89
N PRO A 46 -15.07 0.95 6.01
CA PRO A 46 -15.37 1.59 7.29
C PRO A 46 -14.18 2.29 7.94
N LEU A 47 -12.94 1.87 7.65
CA LEU A 47 -11.73 2.51 8.18
C LEU A 47 -11.32 3.73 7.37
N THR A 48 -10.76 4.72 8.05
CA THR A 48 -10.12 5.88 7.40
C THR A 48 -8.77 5.50 6.80
N HIS A 49 -8.29 6.29 5.82
CA HIS A 49 -6.96 6.10 5.22
C HIS A 49 -5.86 5.97 6.27
N LYS A 50 -5.84 6.88 7.26
CA LYS A 50 -4.86 6.87 8.35
C LYS A 50 -4.90 5.58 9.17
N GLN A 51 -6.08 5.04 9.42
CA GLN A 51 -6.23 3.75 10.11
C GLN A 51 -5.69 2.60 9.27
N CYS A 52 -6.01 2.56 7.97
CA CYS A 52 -5.45 1.55 7.05
C CYS A 52 -3.92 1.59 7.02
N VAL A 53 -3.33 2.78 6.85
CA VAL A 53 -1.88 2.98 6.90
C VAL A 53 -1.30 2.52 8.25
N TRP A 54 -1.93 2.89 9.36
CA TRP A 54 -1.47 2.51 10.69
C TRP A 54 -1.45 0.99 10.89
N TYR A 55 -2.52 0.28 10.52
CA TYR A 55 -2.56 -1.18 10.60
C TYR A 55 -1.53 -1.83 9.68
N LEU A 56 -1.42 -1.38 8.42
CA LEU A 56 -0.44 -1.93 7.49
C LEU A 56 1.00 -1.72 7.97
N ARG A 57 1.32 -0.56 8.56
CA ARG A 57 2.63 -0.32 9.20
C ARG A 57 2.86 -1.28 10.36
N LYS A 58 1.85 -1.46 11.21
CA LYS A 58 1.95 -2.39 12.35
C LYS A 58 2.21 -3.83 11.91
N PHE A 59 1.62 -4.26 10.80
CA PHE A 59 1.77 -5.64 10.31
C PHE A 59 2.98 -5.84 9.38
N PHE A 60 3.32 -4.85 8.55
CA PHE A 60 4.15 -5.06 7.37
C PHE A 60 5.31 -4.08 7.19
N ALA A 61 5.53 -3.10 8.09
CA ALA A 61 6.61 -2.12 7.95
C ALA A 61 8.02 -2.72 7.87
N LYS A 62 8.23 -3.95 8.37
CA LYS A 62 9.51 -4.66 8.23
C LYS A 62 9.78 -5.20 6.81
N LYS A 63 8.76 -5.27 5.95
CA LYS A 63 8.83 -5.87 4.61
C LYS A 63 8.65 -4.85 3.50
N VAL A 64 7.77 -3.87 3.68
CA VAL A 64 7.40 -2.92 2.62
C VAL A 64 7.26 -1.51 3.18
N GLY A 65 7.57 -0.51 2.37
CA GLY A 65 7.24 0.88 2.66
C GLY A 65 5.73 1.10 2.55
N ILE A 66 5.14 1.82 3.49
CA ILE A 66 3.72 2.22 3.45
C ILE A 66 3.64 3.75 3.56
N PRO A 67 3.74 4.47 2.43
CA PRO A 67 3.63 5.93 2.40
C PRO A 67 2.21 6.39 2.75
N ASP A 68 2.11 7.47 3.53
CA ASP A 68 0.84 8.16 3.79
C ASP A 68 0.74 9.35 2.83
N VAL A 69 0.37 9.07 1.58
CA VAL A 69 0.29 10.07 0.51
C VAL A 69 -1.17 10.28 0.09
N ALA A 70 -1.49 11.49 -0.36
CA ALA A 70 -2.83 11.85 -0.84
C ALA A 70 -3.12 11.34 -2.27
N ALA A 71 -2.77 10.08 -2.57
CA ALA A 71 -3.02 9.47 -3.88
C ALA A 71 -4.44 8.91 -3.95
N ARG A 72 -5.23 9.37 -4.93
CA ARG A 72 -6.61 8.91 -5.13
C ARG A 72 -6.66 7.73 -6.08
N THR A 73 -5.77 7.72 -7.07
CA THR A 73 -5.70 6.70 -8.12
C THR A 73 -4.32 6.09 -8.21
N ILE A 74 -4.23 4.97 -8.95
CA ILE A 74 -2.95 4.36 -9.28
C ILE A 74 -2.08 5.26 -10.17
N PHE A 75 -2.70 6.11 -10.99
CA PHE A 75 -2.00 7.03 -11.88
C PHE A 75 -1.31 8.15 -11.10
N ASP A 76 -1.92 8.66 -10.03
CA ASP A 76 -1.29 9.64 -9.13
C ASP A 76 0.01 9.08 -8.53
N ILE A 77 0.00 7.79 -8.18
CA ILE A 77 1.16 7.09 -7.65
C ILE A 77 2.23 6.92 -8.73
N CYS A 78 1.85 6.49 -9.93
CA CYS A 78 2.78 6.38 -11.04
C CYS A 78 3.44 7.72 -11.37
N GLY A 79 2.67 8.81 -11.42
CA GLY A 79 3.19 10.16 -11.64
C GLY A 79 4.16 10.58 -10.54
N ALA A 80 3.77 10.43 -9.28
CA ALA A 80 4.64 10.77 -8.15
C ALA A 80 5.93 9.95 -8.11
N LEU A 81 5.89 8.67 -8.51
CA LEU A 81 7.09 7.84 -8.61
C LEU A 81 7.96 8.21 -9.81
N PHE A 82 7.36 8.54 -10.96
CA PHE A 82 8.09 9.00 -12.15
C PHE A 82 8.82 10.33 -11.90
N GLU A 83 8.20 11.24 -11.15
CA GLU A 83 8.85 12.50 -10.74
C GLU A 83 10.01 12.28 -9.76
N GLN A 84 10.07 11.13 -9.07
CA GLN A 84 11.12 10.79 -8.13
C GLN A 84 12.36 10.16 -8.78
N GLY A 85 12.30 9.74 -10.05
CA GLY A 85 13.42 9.16 -10.82
C GLY A 85 13.16 7.73 -11.28
#